data_AF-A0A933SLC1-F1
#
_entry.id   AF-A0A933SLC1-F1
#
_cell.length_a   1.000
_cell.length_b   1.000
_cell.length_c   1.000
_cell.angle_alpha   90.00
_cell.angle_beta   90.00
_cell.angle_gamma   90.00
#
_symmetry.space_group_name_H-M   'P 1'
#
loop_
_entity.id
_entity.type
_entity.pdbx_description
1 polymer ?
#
loop_
_entity_poly.entity_id
_entity_poly.type
_entity_poly.pdbx_seq_one_letter_code
_entity_poly.pdbx_strand_id
1 'polypeptide(L)'
;MEGAEFRGKSLAATARDIADGFLSINPLILKKLMPDDYKNLYHYLRKIQTEVRSEKFPLHDTLSIRNRNMRLHRLHNAIIILQHIARERKVILA
;
A
#
# COMPACT_ATOMS: atom_id res chain seq x y z
N MET A 1 -6.43 -17.57 -10.77
CA MET A 1 -6.54 -16.40 -9.87
C MET A 1 -6.41 -15.18 -10.76
N GLU A 2 -7.53 -14.66 -11.28
CA GLU A 2 -7.52 -13.38 -12.01
C GLU A 2 -7.16 -12.30 -11.01
N GLY A 3 -6.04 -11.62 -11.26
CA GLY A 3 -5.53 -10.60 -10.35
C GLY A 3 -6.48 -9.42 -10.37
N ALA A 4 -7.05 -9.09 -9.21
CA ALA A 4 -7.84 -7.88 -9.04
C ALA A 4 -7.14 -6.66 -9.71
N GLU A 5 -7.86 -6.01 -10.62
CA GLU A 5 -7.37 -4.89 -11.41
C GLU A 5 -7.94 -3.58 -10.88
N PHE A 6 -7.06 -2.64 -10.57
CA PHE A 6 -7.43 -1.27 -10.24
C PHE A 6 -6.92 -0.34 -11.34
N ARG A 7 -7.87 0.28 -12.07
CA ARG A 7 -7.58 1.17 -13.22
C ARG A 7 -6.71 0.51 -14.31
N GLY A 8 -6.94 -0.77 -14.62
CA GLY A 8 -6.15 -1.52 -15.61
C GLY A 8 -4.73 -1.87 -15.17
N LYS A 9 -4.39 -1.68 -13.89
CA LYS A 9 -3.15 -2.17 -13.27
C LYS A 9 -3.49 -3.19 -12.19
N SER A 10 -2.60 -4.16 -11.97
CA SER A 10 -2.77 -5.07 -10.83
C SER A 10 -2.67 -4.33 -9.49
N LEU A 11 -3.35 -4.82 -8.45
CA LEU A 11 -3.22 -4.28 -7.10
C LEU A 11 -1.79 -4.32 -6.56
N ALA A 12 -0.99 -5.29 -6.99
CA ALA A 12 0.43 -5.37 -6.65
C ALA A 12 1.22 -4.19 -7.24
N ALA A 13 0.99 -3.85 -8.51
CA ALA A 13 1.60 -2.69 -9.14
C ALA A 13 1.13 -1.38 -8.49
N THR A 14 -0.16 -1.30 -8.17
CA THR A 14 -0.75 -0.16 -7.43
C THR A 14 -0.08 0.05 -6.07
N ALA A 15 0.16 -1.03 -5.31
CA ALA A 15 0.83 -0.97 -4.01
C ALA A 15 2.30 -0.48 -4.13
N ARG A 16 3.00 -0.85 -5.21
CA ARG A 16 4.35 -0.33 -5.52
C ARG A 16 4.31 1.15 -5.90
N ASP A 17 3.38 1.54 -6.76
CA ASP A 17 3.16 2.94 -7.14
C ASP A 17 2.94 3.82 -5.90
N ILE A 18 2.25 3.30 -4.87
CA ILE A 18 2.06 3.98 -3.58
C ILE A 18 3.35 4.11 -2.78
N ALA A 19 4.14 3.03 -2.69
CA ALA A 19 5.42 3.05 -1.99
C ALA A 19 6.37 4.11 -2.61
N ASP A 20 6.47 4.09 -3.93
CA ASP A 20 7.39 4.95 -4.68
C ASP A 20 6.87 6.39 -4.82
N GLY A 21 5.58 6.60 -4.57
CA GLY A 21 4.94 7.92 -4.52
C GLY A 21 4.32 8.37 -5.84
N PHE A 22 4.16 7.47 -6.80
CA PHE A 22 3.42 7.70 -8.05
C PHE A 22 1.91 7.75 -7.83
N LEU A 23 1.41 7.11 -6.77
CA LEU A 23 0.00 7.11 -6.41
C LEU A 23 -0.16 7.42 -4.91
N SER A 24 -1.23 8.14 -4.57
CA SER A 24 -1.66 8.32 -3.19
C SER A 24 -3.05 7.71 -2.98
N ILE A 25 -3.22 7.00 -1.86
CA ILE A 25 -4.51 6.44 -1.47
C ILE A 25 -5.39 7.55 -0.90
N ASN A 26 -6.62 7.61 -1.39
CA ASN A 26 -7.66 8.47 -0.85
C ASN A 26 -8.99 7.71 -0.75
N PRO A 27 -9.92 8.17 0.10
CA PRO A 27 -11.23 7.52 0.25
C PRO A 27 -12.01 7.40 -1.06
N LEU A 28 -11.93 8.39 -1.96
CA LEU A 28 -12.66 8.38 -3.24
C LEU A 28 -12.24 7.22 -4.15
N ILE A 29 -10.95 6.93 -4.19
CA ILE A 29 -10.35 5.82 -4.91
C ILE A 29 -10.80 4.49 -4.30
N LEU A 30 -10.67 4.37 -2.98
CA LEU A 30 -11.03 3.15 -2.26
C LEU A 30 -12.52 2.83 -2.41
N LYS A 31 -13.39 3.85 -2.51
CA LYS A 31 -14.83 3.63 -2.63
C LYS A 31 -15.25 2.78 -3.84
N LYS A 32 -14.40 2.70 -4.87
CA LYS A 32 -14.64 1.93 -6.10
C LYS A 32 -14.17 0.47 -6.04
N LEU A 33 -13.44 0.09 -5.00
CA LEU A 33 -12.90 -1.27 -4.83
C LEU A 33 -13.98 -2.23 -4.31
N MET A 34 -13.93 -3.47 -4.77
CA MET A 34 -14.71 -4.58 -4.22
C MET A 34 -14.12 -5.05 -2.89
N PRO A 35 -14.89 -5.69 -2.01
CA PRO A 35 -14.38 -6.18 -0.72
C PRO A 35 -13.11 -7.04 -0.82
N ASP A 36 -13.02 -7.90 -1.85
CA ASP A 36 -11.83 -8.73 -2.09
C ASP A 36 -10.60 -7.89 -2.45
N ASP A 37 -10.78 -6.83 -3.23
CA ASP A 37 -9.71 -5.90 -3.61
C ASP A 37 -9.13 -5.16 -2.40
N TYR A 38 -9.96 -4.83 -1.41
CA TYR A 38 -9.49 -4.24 -0.14
C TYR A 38 -8.52 -5.18 0.57
N LYS A 39 -8.89 -6.47 0.67
CA LYS A 39 -8.08 -7.49 1.32
C LYS A 39 -6.78 -7.71 0.55
N ASN A 40 -6.87 -7.88 -0.76
CA ASN A 40 -5.69 -8.06 -1.62
C ASN A 40 -4.74 -6.86 -1.56
N LEU A 41 -5.26 -5.63 -1.67
CA LEU A 41 -4.45 -4.41 -1.57
C LEU A 41 -3.79 -4.29 -0.20
N TYR A 42 -4.52 -4.60 0.89
CA TYR A 42 -3.97 -4.63 2.24
C TYR A 42 -2.78 -5.60 2.36
N HIS A 43 -2.93 -6.82 1.83
CA HIS A 43 -1.86 -7.81 1.83
C HIS A 43 -0.63 -7.36 1.02
N TYR A 44 -0.82 -6.76 -0.16
CA TYR A 44 0.29 -6.23 -0.95
C TYR A 44 1.00 -5.07 -0.25
N LEU A 45 0.26 -4.12 0.34
CA LEU A 45 0.86 -3.00 1.11
C LEU A 45 1.67 -3.51 2.30
N ARG A 46 1.14 -4.50 3.04
CA ARG A 46 1.85 -5.13 4.17
C ARG A 46 3.10 -5.88 3.71
N LYS A 47 3.01 -6.63 2.61
CA LYS A 47 4.13 -7.34 2.02
C LYS A 47 5.26 -6.37 1.66
N ILE A 48 4.96 -5.31 0.90
CA ILE A 48 5.96 -4.29 0.52
C ILE A 48 6.50 -3.58 1.75
N GLN A 49 5.67 -3.26 2.76
CA GLN A 49 6.15 -2.65 4.00
C GLN A 49 7.16 -3.56 4.73
N THR A 50 6.92 -4.87 4.75
CA THR A 50 7.88 -5.84 5.31
C THR A 50 9.16 -5.88 4.47
N GLU A 51 9.05 -5.95 3.15
CA GLU A 51 10.21 -5.93 2.23
C GLU A 51 11.08 -4.69 2.47
N VAL A 52 10.50 -3.48 2.49
CA VAL A 52 11.23 -2.23 2.76
C VAL A 52 11.87 -2.21 4.15
N ARG A 53 11.21 -2.83 5.14
CA ARG A 53 11.80 -2.96 6.48
C ARG A 53 13.00 -3.90 6.50
N SER A 54 12.95 -4.97 5.73
CA SER A 54 14.00 -5.99 5.60
C SER A 54 15.16 -5.58 4.70
N GLU A 55 15.04 -4.51 3.92
CA GLU A 55 16.16 -3.92 3.16
C GLU A 55 17.33 -3.58 4.08
N LYS A 56 18.56 -3.85 3.62
CA LYS A 56 19.79 -3.52 4.35
C LYS A 56 19.81 -2.02 4.67
N PHE A 57 20.01 -1.69 5.94
CA PHE A 57 19.99 -0.29 6.37
C PHE A 57 21.21 0.47 5.83
N PRO A 58 21.02 1.59 5.10
CA PRO A 58 22.11 2.36 4.52
C PRO A 58 22.71 3.34 5.55
N LEU A 59 23.62 2.87 6.41
CA LEU A 59 24.15 3.62 7.57
C LEU A 59 24.81 4.98 7.23
N HIS A 60 25.35 5.14 6.03
CA HIS A 60 26.14 6.32 5.64
C HIS A 60 25.56 7.09 4.44
N ASP A 61 24.38 6.69 3.96
CA ASP A 61 23.71 7.36 2.85
C ASP A 61 22.39 7.96 3.35
N THR A 62 22.46 9.23 3.73
CA THR A 62 21.34 10.00 4.27
C THR A 62 20.19 10.12 3.27
N LEU A 63 20.47 10.15 1.97
CA LEU A 63 19.46 10.20 0.93
C LEU A 63 18.71 8.87 0.86
N SER A 64 19.43 7.74 0.87
CA SER A 64 18.82 6.41 0.91
C SER A 64 18.03 6.16 2.20
N ILE A 65 18.51 6.63 3.36
CA ILE A 65 17.75 6.60 4.63
C ILE A 65 16.43 7.38 4.46
N ARG A 66 16.48 8.60 3.94
CA ARG A 66 15.30 9.44 3.72
C ARG A 66 14.31 8.76 2.78
N ASN A 67 14.78 8.24 1.65
CA ASN A 67 13.95 7.56 0.65
C ASN A 67 13.23 6.34 1.25
N ARG A 68 13.96 5.50 2.01
CA ARG A 68 13.37 4.37 2.72
C ARG A 68 12.29 4.81 3.72
N ASN A 69 12.56 5.85 4.51
CA ASN A 69 11.60 6.38 5.48
C ASN A 69 10.35 6.96 4.80
N MET A 70 10.51 7.65 3.66
CA MET A 70 9.39 8.15 2.86
C MET A 70 8.52 7.01 2.34
N ARG A 71 9.12 5.93 1.81
CA ARG A 71 8.39 4.73 1.37
C ARG A 71 7.60 4.11 2.52
N LEU A 72 8.22 3.95 3.69
CA LEU A 72 7.54 3.41 4.88
C LEU A 72 6.39 4.31 5.36
N HIS A 73 6.58 5.63 5.34
CA HIS A 73 5.54 6.58 5.72
C HIS A 73 4.34 6.52 4.78
N ARG A 74 4.56 6.49 3.47
CA ARG A 74 3.49 6.35 2.47
C ARG A 74 2.71 5.04 2.64
N LEU A 75 3.43 3.93 2.79
CA LEU A 75 2.83 2.60 3.03
C LEU A 75 2.00 2.59 4.31
N HIS A 76 2.51 3.20 5.39
CA HIS A 76 1.80 3.28 6.66
C HIS A 76 0.50 4.09 6.54
N ASN A 77 0.57 5.29 5.95
CA ASN A 77 -0.61 6.13 5.74
C ASN A 77 -1.64 5.43 4.86
N ALA A 78 -1.21 4.78 3.77
CA ALA A 78 -2.09 4.01 2.90
C ALA A 78 -2.81 2.89 3.65
N ILE A 79 -2.11 2.16 4.51
CA ILE A 79 -2.69 1.10 5.34
C ILE A 79 -3.72 1.67 6.32
N ILE A 80 -3.41 2.78 7.01
CA ILE A 80 -4.35 3.41 7.96
C ILE A 80 -5.64 3.83 7.25
N ILE A 81 -5.53 4.52 6.11
CA ILE A 81 -6.70 4.97 5.35
C ILE A 81 -7.50 3.76 4.85
N LEU A 82 -6.82 2.73 4.33
CA LEU A 82 -7.47 1.51 3.87
C LEU A 82 -8.24 0.80 4.99
N GLN A 83 -7.64 0.67 6.17
CA GLN A 83 -8.27 0.07 7.35
C GLN A 83 -9.48 0.86 7.83
N HIS A 84 -9.36 2.18 7.86
CA HIS A 84 -10.47 3.06 8.24
C HIS A 84 -11.67 2.87 7.31
N ILE A 85 -11.46 2.94 5.99
CA ILE A 85 -12.54 2.78 5.00
C ILE A 85 -13.09 1.35 4.99
N ALA A 86 -12.24 0.33 5.15
CA ALA A 86 -12.70 -1.06 5.25
C ALA A 86 -13.62 -1.26 6.45
N ARG A 87 -13.29 -0.65 7.60
CA ARG A 87 -14.13 -0.68 8.80
C ARG A 87 -15.48 0.00 8.58
N GLU A 88 -15.51 1.16 7.95
CA GLU A 88 -16.76 1.85 7.58
C GLU A 88 -17.65 0.98 6.67
N ARG A 89 -17.02 0.19 5.79
CA ARG A 89 -17.68 -0.71 4.84
C ARG A 89 -17.94 -2.11 5.37
N LYS A 90 -17.61 -2.39 6.63
CA LYS A 90 -17.72 -3.73 7.25
C LYS A 90 -16.97 -4.83 6.47
N VAL A 91 -15.88 -4.47 5.80
CA VAL A 91 -14.99 -5.42 5.10
C VAL A 91 -13.94 -5.94 6.09
N ILE A 92 -13.81 -7.26 6.17
CA ILE A 92 -12.81 -7.92 7.02
C ILE A 92 -11.50 -8.02 6.24
N LEU A 93 -10.43 -7.41 6.75
CA LEU A 93 -9.10 -7.43 6.14
C LEU A 93 -8.21 -8.60 6.61
N ALA A 94 -8.66 -9.35 7.62
CA ALA A 94 -8.01 -10.55 8.15
C ALA A 94 -8.49 -11.81 7.43
#